data_AF-F6ZMM1-F1
#
_entry.id   AF-F6ZMM1-F1
#
_cell.length_a   1.000
_cell.length_b   1.000
_cell.length_c   1.000
_cell.angle_alpha   90.00
_cell.angle_beta   90.00
_cell.angle_gamma   90.00
#
_symmetry.space_group_name_H-M   'P 1'
#
loop_
_entity.id
_entity.type
_entity.pdbx_description
1 polymer ?
#
loop_
_entity_poly.entity_id
_entity_poly.type
_entity_poly.pdbx_seq_one_letter_code
_entity_poly.pdbx_strand_id
1 'polypeptide(L)'
;MGSVCNTVGVVIDGYPVTKYQMSLLEARAIIPMIIFELDVPSKEIFKRLLLEKKKEQSLPYPLHNSTQIIAIKNAKHHKNIVEIRKYYQEQHQNWYVIDGFHSKWWVWNEVIKKIQMVNKYLQIYLERIKAGKAACIDRLCITPQELISRLGEFEQFCPVSLAESHELVDCSVTESLEFAAEFRGHYYKMSSREKLNKFLENPELYVPPLAPHALPSADMIPKRLTLSELKSRFPKCAELQGYCPVTYEDGKQRYEALVPGDINYALEYRDRIYICESREKLQKFLRSPLKYWNQKLPNKLPPLKEPIHLTSLPLPGYLEQGIATSLIKAMNSAGCLKPKFPFLSIKRSALLYIAFHLKAFNPKGSEYTRKKYKRKMEQFLERCELITYLGAKMTRKYKEPQFRAIDFDHKLQTFLSLRNTDPVNG
;
A
#
# COMPACT_ATOMS: atom_id res chain seq x y z
N MET A 1 30.67 5.71 42.24
CA MET A 1 29.47 5.12 42.87
C MET A 1 29.94 4.28 44.05
N GLY A 2 29.23 4.29 45.18
CA GLY A 2 29.55 3.39 46.29
C GLY A 2 29.31 1.92 45.89
N SER A 3 30.01 0.96 46.52
CA SER A 3 29.94 -0.46 46.12
C SER A 3 28.52 -1.05 46.15
N VAL A 4 27.62 -0.47 46.95
CA VAL A 4 26.22 -0.88 47.10
C VAL A 4 25.40 -0.63 45.82
N CYS A 5 25.69 0.45 45.08
CA CYS A 5 24.97 0.76 43.84
C CYS A 5 25.23 -0.27 42.74
N ASN A 6 26.42 -0.90 42.75
CA ASN A 6 26.80 -1.90 41.76
C ASN A 6 26.18 -3.28 42.04
N THR A 7 25.78 -3.56 43.28
CA THR A 7 25.23 -4.87 43.68
C THR A 7 23.71 -4.90 43.79
N VAL A 8 23.07 -3.79 44.19
CA VAL A 8 21.62 -3.74 44.45
C VAL A 8 20.85 -3.04 43.31
N GLY A 9 21.56 -2.29 42.46
CA GLY A 9 20.96 -1.40 41.47
C GLY A 9 20.49 -0.07 42.08
N VAL A 10 19.96 0.82 41.24
CA VAL A 10 19.50 2.15 41.64
C VAL A 10 18.21 2.53 40.92
N VAL A 11 17.35 3.29 41.59
CA VAL A 11 16.20 3.96 40.97
C VAL A 11 16.53 5.44 40.83
N ILE A 12 16.50 5.95 39.61
CA ILE A 12 16.72 7.36 39.32
C ILE A 12 15.35 8.01 39.15
N ASP A 13 14.99 8.91 40.06
CA ASP A 13 13.74 9.65 40.03
C ASP A 13 13.99 11.10 39.56
N GLY A 14 13.21 11.55 38.57
CA GLY A 14 13.27 12.92 38.05
C GLY A 14 14.52 13.29 37.25
N TYR A 15 15.30 12.32 36.76
CA TYR A 15 16.47 12.55 35.92
C TYR A 15 16.64 11.39 34.91
N PRO A 16 16.95 11.64 33.62
CA PRO A 16 17.26 12.93 32.99
C PRO A 16 16.01 13.71 32.56
N VAL A 17 16.07 15.04 32.63
CA VAL A 17 14.99 15.97 32.16
C VAL A 17 15.40 16.81 30.95
N THR A 18 16.64 16.66 30.49
CA THR A 18 17.19 17.34 29.30
C THR A 18 18.11 16.41 28.50
N LYS A 19 18.30 16.72 27.21
CA LYS A 19 19.23 15.99 26.34
C LYS A 19 20.68 16.00 26.84
N TYR A 20 21.13 17.12 27.42
CA TYR A 20 22.47 17.21 27.99
C TYR A 20 22.65 16.22 29.15
N GLN A 21 21.66 16.15 30.04
CA GLN A 21 21.67 15.19 31.16
C GLN A 21 21.64 13.74 30.69
N MET A 22 20.86 13.44 29.66
CA MET A 22 20.86 12.14 29.00
C MET A 22 22.26 11.81 28.45
N SER A 23 22.90 12.72 27.72
CA SER A 23 24.27 12.50 27.20
C SER A 23 25.30 12.27 28.31
N LEU A 24 25.13 12.88 29.48
CA LEU A 24 26.01 12.64 30.64
C LEU A 24 25.85 11.24 31.24
N LEU A 25 24.63 10.66 31.20
CA LEU A 25 24.40 9.29 31.64
C LEU A 25 25.05 8.30 30.68
N GLU A 26 24.83 8.49 29.38
CA GLU A 26 25.40 7.66 28.32
C GLU A 26 26.93 7.71 28.34
N ALA A 27 27.53 8.90 28.48
CA ALA A 27 28.98 9.08 28.58
C ALA A 27 29.61 8.38 29.80
N ARG A 28 28.81 8.07 30.83
CA ARG A 28 29.24 7.32 32.02
C ARG A 28 28.75 5.88 32.04
N ALA A 29 28.15 5.39 30.94
CA ALA A 29 27.54 4.08 30.84
C ALA A 29 26.51 3.79 31.95
N ILE A 30 25.78 4.81 32.42
CA ILE A 30 24.68 4.67 33.38
C ILE A 30 23.39 4.52 32.59
N ILE A 31 23.11 3.31 32.10
CA ILE A 31 21.96 3.01 31.25
C ILE A 31 20.85 2.40 32.12
N PRO A 32 19.67 3.05 32.23
CA PRO A 32 18.54 2.45 32.93
C PRO A 32 18.08 1.17 32.22
N MET A 33 17.86 0.08 32.95
CA MET A 33 17.28 -1.14 32.37
C MET A 33 15.80 -0.99 32.03
N ILE A 34 15.10 -0.15 32.79
CA ILE A 34 13.66 0.10 32.64
C ILE A 34 13.43 1.57 32.94
N ILE A 35 12.69 2.25 32.08
CA ILE A 35 12.23 3.63 32.30
C ILE A 35 10.72 3.63 32.35
N PHE A 36 10.15 4.17 33.42
CA PHE A 36 8.72 4.36 33.56
C PHE A 36 8.36 5.83 33.42
N GLU A 37 7.44 6.12 32.52
CA GLU A 37 6.82 7.43 32.39
C GLU A 37 5.37 7.34 32.87
N LEU A 38 5.06 8.11 33.92
CA LEU A 38 3.69 8.24 34.42
C LEU A 38 2.97 9.33 33.63
N ASP A 39 2.12 8.92 32.69
CA ASP A 39 1.33 9.85 31.90
C ASP A 39 0.09 10.31 32.69
N VAL A 40 -0.06 11.61 32.86
CA VAL A 40 -1.20 12.22 33.56
C VAL A 40 -1.61 13.49 32.82
N PRO A 41 -2.91 13.64 32.47
CA PRO A 41 -3.39 14.86 31.84
C PRO A 41 -3.12 16.09 32.71
N SER A 42 -2.61 17.17 32.09
CA SER A 42 -2.26 18.41 32.79
C SER A 42 -3.39 18.95 33.68
N LYS A 43 -4.65 18.85 33.23
CA LYS A 43 -5.83 19.26 34.01
C LYS A 43 -5.93 18.52 35.35
N GLU A 44 -5.68 17.21 35.34
CA GLU A 44 -5.71 16.38 36.53
C GLU A 44 -4.53 16.67 37.45
N ILE A 45 -3.33 16.94 36.90
CA ILE A 45 -2.16 17.37 37.68
C ILE A 45 -2.50 18.61 38.51
N PHE A 46 -3.07 19.66 37.90
CA PHE A 46 -3.43 20.89 38.62
C PHE A 46 -4.56 20.68 39.63
N LYS A 47 -5.53 19.82 39.32
CA LYS A 47 -6.60 19.46 40.26
C LYS A 47 -6.03 18.76 41.50
N ARG A 48 -5.14 17.79 41.32
CA ARG A 48 -4.45 17.09 42.42
C ARG A 48 -3.62 18.04 43.27
N LEU A 49 -2.86 18.94 42.63
CA LEU A 49 -2.08 19.99 43.30
C LEU A 49 -2.95 20.91 44.18
N LEU A 50 -4.14 21.30 43.70
CA LEU A 50 -5.06 22.14 44.47
C LEU A 50 -5.62 21.40 45.70
N LEU A 51 -5.93 20.10 45.56
CA LEU A 51 -6.44 19.27 46.64
C LEU A 51 -5.37 18.98 47.70
N GLU A 52 -4.12 18.77 47.29
CA GLU A 52 -2.97 18.56 48.17
C GLU A 52 -2.71 19.77 49.06
N LYS A 53 -2.69 20.98 48.47
CA LYS A 53 -2.57 22.24 49.22
C LYS A 53 -3.67 22.49 50.24
N LYS A 54 -4.87 21.94 50.02
CA LYS A 54 -5.98 22.04 50.98
C LYS A 54 -5.85 21.06 52.15
N LYS A 55 -5.10 19.97 51.97
CA LYS A 55 -4.93 18.90 52.97
C LYS A 55 -3.67 19.06 53.81
N GLU A 56 -2.60 19.60 53.25
CA GLU A 56 -1.33 19.76 53.96
C GLU A 56 -1.36 20.95 54.94
N GLN A 57 -0.97 20.71 56.19
CA GLN A 57 -0.61 21.79 57.13
C GLN A 57 0.64 22.50 56.62
N SER A 58 0.77 23.81 56.89
CA SER A 58 1.90 24.61 56.45
C SER A 58 3.22 23.98 56.92
N LEU A 59 4.01 23.47 55.97
CA LEU A 59 5.35 22.99 56.25
C LEU A 59 6.23 24.14 56.77
N PRO A 60 7.24 23.87 57.60
CA PRO A 60 8.12 24.90 58.16
C PRO A 60 9.04 25.58 57.12
N TYR A 61 8.95 25.19 55.84
CA TYR A 61 9.73 25.74 54.74
C TYR A 61 8.90 25.87 53.45
N PRO A 62 9.23 26.82 52.56
CA PRO A 62 8.51 27.02 51.32
C PRO A 62 8.78 25.89 50.33
N LEU A 63 7.71 25.34 49.73
CA LEU A 63 7.80 24.38 48.63
C LEU A 63 7.68 25.08 47.27
N HIS A 64 8.43 24.60 46.27
CA HIS A 64 8.31 25.03 44.86
C HIS A 64 7.12 24.38 44.14
N ASN A 65 5.94 24.40 44.78
CA ASN A 65 4.70 23.79 44.31
C ASN A 65 3.63 24.84 43.94
N SER A 66 4.03 26.10 43.68
CA SER A 66 3.10 27.12 43.17
C SER A 66 2.52 26.71 41.82
N THR A 67 1.28 27.11 41.52
CA THR A 67 0.63 26.76 40.25
C THR A 67 1.42 27.26 39.04
N GLN A 68 2.00 28.45 39.14
CA GLN A 68 2.87 29.04 38.12
C GLN A 68 4.16 28.23 37.93
N ILE A 69 4.85 27.83 39.01
CA ILE A 69 6.08 27.03 38.92
C ILE A 69 5.78 25.67 38.30
N ILE A 70 4.70 25.00 38.73
CA ILE A 70 4.31 23.70 38.18
C ILE A 70 3.91 23.83 36.71
N ALA A 71 3.24 24.91 36.30
CA ALA A 71 2.93 25.14 34.89
C ALA A 71 4.18 25.27 34.02
N ILE A 72 5.19 26.01 34.48
CA ILE A 72 6.48 26.13 33.78
C ILE A 72 7.20 24.78 33.70
N LYS A 73 7.27 24.05 34.83
CA LYS A 73 7.88 22.70 34.87
C LYS A 73 7.18 21.74 33.91
N ASN A 74 5.85 21.73 33.93
CA ASN A 74 5.03 20.84 33.10
C ASN A 74 5.20 21.14 31.61
N ALA A 75 5.20 22.42 31.23
CA ALA A 75 5.45 22.84 29.84
C ALA A 75 6.85 22.44 29.37
N LYS A 76 7.88 22.62 30.22
CA LYS A 76 9.25 22.23 29.92
C LYS A 76 9.41 20.71 29.80
N HIS A 77 8.75 19.96 30.68
CA HIS A 77 8.73 18.49 30.62
C HIS A 77 8.14 18.00 29.30
N HIS A 78 6.94 18.45 28.93
CA HIS A 78 6.27 18.06 27.68
C HIS A 78 7.12 18.35 26.45
N LYS A 79 7.87 19.46 26.46
CA LYS A 79 8.78 19.80 25.36
C LYS A 79 9.97 18.84 25.25
N ASN A 80 10.57 18.47 26.37
CA ASN A 80 11.82 17.71 26.39
C ASN A 80 11.61 16.19 26.34
N ILE A 81 10.52 15.69 26.95
CA ILE A 81 10.31 14.25 27.14
C ILE A 81 10.15 13.51 25.81
N VAL A 82 9.59 14.16 24.79
CA VAL A 82 9.37 13.56 23.47
C VAL A 82 10.70 13.13 22.83
N GLU A 83 11.72 13.98 22.89
CA GLU A 83 13.04 13.69 22.33
C GLU A 83 13.79 12.63 23.14
N ILE A 84 13.72 12.72 24.47
CA ILE A 84 14.37 11.75 25.38
C ILE A 84 13.73 10.37 25.23
N ARG A 85 12.39 10.30 25.21
CA ARG A 85 11.63 9.07 24.97
C ARG A 85 12.03 8.44 23.64
N LYS A 86 12.06 9.24 22.58
CA LYS A 86 12.44 8.76 21.24
C LYS A 86 13.84 8.14 21.26
N TYR A 87 14.82 8.82 21.87
CA TYR A 87 16.18 8.29 22.00
C TYR A 87 16.22 6.94 22.72
N TYR A 88 15.65 6.84 23.92
CA TYR A 88 15.68 5.58 24.69
C TYR A 88 14.89 4.46 24.02
N GLN A 89 13.79 4.78 23.33
CA GLN A 89 13.02 3.80 22.57
C GLN A 89 13.81 3.26 21.37
N GLU A 90 14.53 4.11 20.64
CA GLU A 90 15.34 3.72 19.47
C GLU A 90 16.64 3.01 19.87
N GLN A 91 17.30 3.47 20.94
CA GLN A 91 18.59 2.92 21.36
C GLN A 91 18.47 1.70 22.27
N HIS A 92 17.49 1.67 23.17
CA HIS A 92 17.47 0.69 24.27
C HIS A 92 16.15 -0.09 24.38
N GLN A 93 15.07 0.35 23.71
CA GLN A 93 13.74 -0.31 23.75
C GLN A 93 13.23 -0.56 25.18
N ASN A 94 13.57 0.33 26.12
CA ASN A 94 13.39 0.16 27.57
C ASN A 94 12.37 1.13 28.20
N TRP A 95 11.62 1.88 27.38
CA TRP A 95 10.67 2.90 27.83
C TRP A 95 9.24 2.36 27.95
N TYR A 96 8.61 2.58 29.10
CA TYR A 96 7.25 2.12 29.38
C TYR A 96 6.40 3.29 29.88
N VAL A 97 5.36 3.62 29.12
CA VAL A 97 4.34 4.60 29.53
C VAL A 97 3.28 3.88 30.36
N ILE A 98 2.99 4.42 31.55
CA ILE A 98 1.97 3.93 32.48
C ILE A 98 0.95 5.04 32.70
N ASP A 99 -0.33 4.70 32.63
CA ASP A 99 -1.41 5.64 32.93
C ASP A 99 -1.44 5.97 34.43
N GLY A 100 -0.97 7.17 34.77
CA GLY A 100 -0.94 7.70 36.13
C GLY A 100 -2.28 8.31 36.59
N PHE A 101 -3.32 8.28 35.75
CA PHE A 101 -4.66 8.71 36.13
C PHE A 101 -5.30 7.77 37.16
N HIS A 102 -4.96 6.48 37.11
CA HIS A 102 -5.45 5.46 38.03
C HIS A 102 -4.95 5.62 39.49
N SER A 103 -5.45 4.76 40.38
CA SER A 103 -5.08 4.76 41.79
C SER A 103 -3.60 4.37 41.99
N LYS A 104 -3.00 4.79 43.11
CA LYS A 104 -1.61 4.43 43.47
C LYS A 104 -1.39 2.91 43.46
N TRP A 105 -2.37 2.13 43.93
CA TRP A 105 -2.33 0.67 43.93
C TRP A 105 -2.32 0.06 42.52
N TRP A 106 -3.10 0.63 41.59
CA TRP A 106 -3.11 0.16 40.22
C TRP A 106 -1.78 0.43 39.52
N VAL A 107 -1.26 1.67 39.66
CA VAL A 107 0.06 2.06 39.11
C VAL A 107 1.16 1.17 39.67
N TRP A 108 1.15 0.93 40.98
CA TRP A 108 2.08 0.03 41.66
C TRP A 108 2.04 -1.40 41.07
N ASN A 109 0.84 -1.95 40.88
CA ASN A 109 0.68 -3.29 40.30
C ASN A 109 1.20 -3.37 38.86
N GLU A 110 0.92 -2.37 38.01
CA GLU A 110 1.41 -2.35 36.64
C GLU A 110 2.95 -2.21 36.57
N VAL A 111 3.54 -1.35 37.41
CA VAL A 111 5.00 -1.23 37.53
C VAL A 111 5.61 -2.58 37.94
N ILE A 112 5.10 -3.21 39.00
CA ILE A 112 5.60 -4.51 39.48
C ILE A 112 5.51 -5.57 38.39
N LYS A 113 4.38 -5.65 37.68
CA LYS A 113 4.18 -6.61 36.60
C LYS A 113 5.23 -6.45 35.50
N LYS A 114 5.57 -5.21 35.11
CA LYS A 114 6.61 -4.93 34.12
C LYS A 114 8.01 -5.30 34.64
N ILE A 115 8.32 -4.97 35.88
CA ILE A 115 9.60 -5.33 36.52
C ILE A 115 9.76 -6.86 36.58
N GLN A 116 8.74 -7.57 37.06
CA GLN A 116 8.75 -9.04 37.14
C GLN A 116 8.94 -9.68 35.77
N MET A 117 8.27 -9.14 34.74
CA MET A 117 8.44 -9.60 33.36
C MET A 117 9.89 -9.42 32.88
N VAL A 118 10.48 -8.23 33.04
CA VAL A 118 11.87 -7.96 32.62
C VAL A 118 12.87 -8.81 33.40
N ASN A 119 12.69 -8.94 34.72
CA ASN A 119 13.54 -9.78 35.56
C ASN A 119 13.47 -11.25 35.14
N LYS A 120 12.28 -11.75 34.78
CA LYS A 120 12.12 -13.11 34.27
C LYS A 120 12.90 -13.31 32.96
N TYR A 121 12.84 -12.35 32.03
CA TYR A 121 13.62 -12.42 30.79
C TYR A 121 15.14 -12.42 31.07
N LEU A 122 15.61 -11.54 31.95
CA LEU A 122 17.03 -11.48 32.34
C LEU A 122 17.51 -12.78 32.98
N GLN A 123 16.73 -13.35 33.91
CA GLN A 123 17.05 -14.62 34.56
C GLN A 123 17.14 -15.75 33.53
N ILE A 124 16.13 -15.89 32.66
CA ILE A 124 16.13 -16.90 31.60
C ILE A 124 17.35 -16.74 30.69
N TYR A 125 17.68 -15.50 30.30
CA TYR A 125 18.85 -15.22 29.48
C TYR A 125 20.14 -15.68 30.18
N LEU A 126 20.39 -15.23 31.41
CA LEU A 126 21.60 -15.56 32.17
C LEU A 126 21.72 -17.08 32.41
N GLU A 127 20.63 -17.75 32.75
CA GLU A 127 20.61 -19.20 32.96
C GLU A 127 20.96 -19.96 31.67
N ARG A 128 20.37 -19.56 30.54
CA ARG A 128 20.58 -20.22 29.24
C ARG A 128 21.99 -19.99 28.71
N ILE A 129 22.50 -18.76 28.79
CA ILE A 129 23.86 -18.44 28.37
C ILE A 129 24.89 -19.18 29.25
N LYS A 130 24.69 -19.24 30.57
CA LYS A 130 25.54 -20.02 31.47
C LYS A 130 25.53 -21.52 31.14
N ALA A 131 24.39 -22.04 30.67
CA ALA A 131 24.25 -23.42 30.21
C ALA A 131 24.77 -23.64 28.77
N GLY A 132 25.34 -22.61 28.11
CA GLY A 132 25.83 -22.69 26.73
C GLY A 132 24.72 -22.81 25.68
N LYS A 133 23.47 -22.47 26.01
CA LYS A 133 22.31 -22.52 25.10
C LYS A 133 22.03 -21.14 24.52
N ALA A 134 21.33 -21.10 23.37
CA ALA A 134 20.88 -19.84 22.80
C ALA A 134 19.78 -19.19 23.65
N ALA A 135 19.74 -17.87 23.72
CA ALA A 135 18.78 -17.12 24.51
C ALA A 135 18.21 -15.91 23.73
N CYS A 136 16.96 -15.55 23.99
CA CYS A 136 16.35 -14.35 23.42
C CYS A 136 17.07 -13.09 23.92
N ILE A 137 17.23 -12.12 23.03
CA ILE A 137 17.84 -10.83 23.38
C ILE A 137 16.85 -9.66 23.42
N ASP A 138 15.58 -9.94 23.16
CA ASP A 138 14.49 -8.98 23.34
C ASP A 138 14.53 -8.37 24.75
N ARG A 139 14.39 -7.05 24.85
CA ARG A 139 14.33 -6.28 26.11
C ARG A 139 15.60 -6.32 26.98
N LEU A 140 16.76 -6.62 26.40
CA LEU A 140 18.06 -6.57 27.10
C LEU A 140 18.78 -5.22 26.97
N CYS A 141 18.12 -4.18 26.46
CA CYS A 141 18.71 -2.85 26.23
C CYS A 141 19.92 -2.87 25.28
N ILE A 142 19.91 -3.76 24.28
CA ILE A 142 20.98 -3.86 23.30
C ILE A 142 20.82 -2.75 22.28
N THR A 143 21.89 -1.98 22.10
CA THR A 143 21.90 -0.88 21.13
C THR A 143 21.98 -1.39 19.70
N PRO A 144 21.44 -0.66 18.71
CA PRO A 144 21.62 -1.01 17.31
C PRO A 144 23.10 -1.14 16.90
N GLN A 145 23.98 -0.33 17.49
CA GLN A 145 25.43 -0.40 17.25
C GLN A 145 26.04 -1.67 17.82
N GLU A 146 25.71 -2.02 19.07
CA GLU A 146 26.14 -3.28 19.68
C GLU A 146 25.64 -4.48 18.87
N LEU A 147 24.37 -4.46 18.48
CA LEU A 147 23.76 -5.49 17.65
C LEU A 147 24.57 -5.72 16.38
N ILE A 148 24.89 -4.65 15.63
CA ILE A 148 25.69 -4.72 14.40
C ILE A 148 27.10 -5.26 14.67
N SER A 149 27.75 -4.80 15.75
CA SER A 149 29.12 -5.19 16.09
C SER A 149 29.28 -6.66 16.46
N ARG A 150 28.19 -7.31 16.89
CA ARG A 150 28.16 -8.69 17.36
C ARG A 150 27.30 -9.60 16.49
N LEU A 151 26.95 -9.17 15.28
CA LEU A 151 26.24 -10.05 14.35
C LEU A 151 27.08 -11.30 14.07
N GLY A 152 26.42 -12.45 14.04
CA GLY A 152 27.03 -13.71 13.63
C GLY A 152 27.30 -13.77 12.13
N GLU A 153 27.71 -14.94 11.67
CA GLU A 153 28.13 -15.21 10.28
C GLU A 153 27.00 -15.05 9.25
N PHE A 154 25.74 -14.96 9.70
CA PHE A 154 24.57 -14.74 8.85
C PHE A 154 24.12 -13.27 8.80
N GLU A 155 24.84 -12.37 9.47
CA GLU A 155 24.54 -10.94 9.50
C GLU A 155 23.06 -10.66 9.88
N GLN A 156 22.29 -10.03 8.99
CA GLN A 156 20.87 -9.71 9.19
C GLN A 156 19.93 -10.77 8.57
N PHE A 157 20.46 -11.89 8.07
CA PHE A 157 19.67 -12.95 7.44
C PHE A 157 19.28 -14.03 8.43
N CYS A 158 18.10 -14.61 8.24
CA CYS A 158 17.60 -15.70 9.09
C CYS A 158 18.37 -17.01 8.85
N PRO A 159 19.18 -17.51 9.82
CA PRO A 159 19.94 -18.74 9.63
C PRO A 159 19.04 -19.97 9.49
N VAL A 160 17.91 -20.01 10.20
CA VAL A 160 16.96 -21.14 10.15
C VAL A 160 16.25 -21.23 8.80
N SER A 161 15.92 -20.10 8.18
CA SER A 161 15.29 -20.08 6.85
C SER A 161 16.28 -20.49 5.75
N LEU A 162 17.55 -20.11 5.91
CA LEU A 162 18.61 -20.54 5.00
C LEU A 162 18.90 -22.03 5.14
N ALA A 163 18.94 -22.55 6.37
CA ALA A 163 19.22 -23.96 6.64
C ALA A 163 18.10 -24.92 6.21
N GLU A 164 16.83 -24.60 6.51
CA GLU A 164 15.72 -25.53 6.24
C GLU A 164 15.14 -25.39 4.83
N SER A 165 15.13 -24.18 4.28
CA SER A 165 14.41 -23.87 3.03
C SER A 165 15.29 -23.26 1.94
N HIS A 166 16.58 -23.05 2.20
CA HIS A 166 17.49 -22.33 1.29
C HIS A 166 16.97 -20.95 0.88
N GLU A 167 16.24 -20.29 1.78
CA GLU A 167 15.67 -18.96 1.53
C GLU A 167 16.46 -17.87 2.26
N LEU A 168 16.88 -16.84 1.50
CA LEU A 168 17.48 -15.62 2.02
C LEU A 168 16.39 -14.67 2.51
N VAL A 169 16.08 -14.72 3.80
CA VAL A 169 15.12 -13.81 4.43
C VAL A 169 15.88 -12.72 5.17
N ASP A 170 15.81 -11.51 4.64
CA ASP A 170 16.41 -10.31 5.24
C ASP A 170 15.55 -9.81 6.42
N CYS A 171 16.12 -9.85 7.62
CA CYS A 171 15.49 -9.38 8.86
C CYS A 171 15.87 -7.94 9.23
N SER A 172 16.62 -7.21 8.37
CA SER A 172 16.95 -5.79 8.59
C SER A 172 15.73 -4.87 8.54
N VAL A 173 14.66 -5.27 7.84
CA VAL A 173 13.44 -4.47 7.68
C VAL A 173 12.76 -4.19 9.02
N THR A 174 12.94 -5.09 9.98
CA THR A 174 12.36 -4.97 11.32
C THR A 174 13.43 -4.54 12.32
N GLU A 175 13.23 -3.37 12.92
CA GLU A 175 14.10 -2.82 13.98
C GLU A 175 13.88 -3.49 15.35
N SER A 176 12.76 -4.21 15.52
CA SER A 176 12.46 -4.95 16.74
C SER A 176 13.41 -6.14 16.95
N LEU A 177 13.83 -6.35 18.20
CA LEU A 177 14.63 -7.49 18.63
C LEU A 177 13.77 -8.68 19.09
N GLU A 178 12.45 -8.64 18.87
CA GLU A 178 11.50 -9.67 19.31
C GLU A 178 11.87 -11.09 18.84
N PHE A 179 12.45 -11.20 17.65
CA PHE A 179 12.90 -12.46 17.04
C PHE A 179 14.41 -12.57 16.94
N ALA A 180 15.15 -11.93 17.84
CA ALA A 180 16.60 -12.02 17.90
C ALA A 180 17.06 -12.89 19.08
N ALA A 181 18.17 -13.59 18.89
CA ALA A 181 18.76 -14.46 19.89
C ALA A 181 20.28 -14.34 19.88
N GLU A 182 20.88 -14.57 21.05
CA GLU A 182 22.31 -14.71 21.22
C GLU A 182 22.66 -16.19 21.28
N PHE A 183 23.75 -16.56 20.62
CA PHE A 183 24.40 -17.84 20.80
C PHE A 183 25.92 -17.67 20.73
N ARG A 184 26.64 -18.14 21.75
CA ARG A 184 28.11 -18.09 21.84
C ARG A 184 28.68 -16.68 21.58
N GLY A 185 28.06 -15.64 22.15
CA GLY A 185 28.52 -14.26 22.02
C GLY A 185 28.06 -13.52 20.76
N HIS A 186 27.42 -14.20 19.81
CA HIS A 186 27.00 -13.64 18.52
C HIS A 186 25.47 -13.52 18.46
N TYR A 187 24.98 -12.49 17.78
CA TYR A 187 23.56 -12.22 17.59
C TYR A 187 23.06 -12.70 16.23
N TYR A 188 21.88 -13.30 16.25
CA TYR A 188 21.18 -13.81 15.08
C TYR A 188 19.74 -13.30 15.09
N LYS A 189 19.23 -12.89 13.93
CA LYS A 189 17.83 -12.53 13.75
C LYS A 189 17.09 -13.65 13.04
N MET A 190 15.84 -13.88 13.45
CA MET A 190 14.98 -14.89 12.87
C MET A 190 13.77 -14.22 12.22
N SER A 191 13.26 -14.83 11.15
CA SER A 191 12.15 -14.26 10.38
C SER A 191 10.79 -14.37 11.07
N SER A 192 10.64 -15.23 12.08
CA SER A 192 9.39 -15.44 12.80
C SER A 192 9.62 -16.05 14.18
N ARG A 193 8.57 -16.01 15.03
CA ARG A 193 8.55 -16.67 16.35
C ARG A 193 8.81 -18.17 16.25
N GLU A 194 8.26 -18.85 15.25
CA GLU A 194 8.46 -20.28 15.03
C GLU A 194 9.94 -20.60 14.77
N LYS A 195 10.60 -19.80 13.91
CA LYS A 195 12.01 -19.96 13.57
C LYS A 195 12.91 -19.62 14.76
N LEU A 196 12.56 -18.61 15.56
CA LEU A 196 13.23 -18.32 16.84
C LEU A 196 13.16 -19.53 17.79
N ASN A 197 11.99 -20.14 17.98
CA ASN A 197 11.84 -21.27 18.90
C ASN A 197 12.74 -22.45 18.48
N LYS A 198 12.76 -22.78 17.17
CA LYS A 198 13.66 -23.80 16.63
C LYS A 198 15.14 -23.48 16.91
N PHE A 199 15.54 -22.22 16.72
CA PHE A 199 16.90 -21.77 17.01
C PHE A 199 17.24 -21.88 18.50
N LEU A 200 16.31 -21.55 19.40
CA LEU A 200 16.52 -21.66 20.84
C LEU A 200 16.63 -23.12 21.31
N GLU A 201 15.94 -24.05 20.63
CA GLU A 201 16.01 -25.48 20.96
C GLU A 201 17.36 -26.08 20.57
N ASN A 202 17.79 -25.89 19.31
CA ASN A 202 19.01 -26.49 18.76
C ASN A 202 19.79 -25.49 17.88
N PRO A 203 20.46 -24.49 18.47
CA PRO A 203 21.14 -23.43 17.72
C PRO A 203 22.31 -23.95 16.88
N GLU A 204 23.00 -24.99 17.36
CA GLU A 204 24.19 -25.55 16.71
C GLU A 204 23.92 -26.02 15.28
N LEU A 205 22.71 -26.53 15.00
CA LEU A 205 22.33 -26.99 13.66
C LEU A 205 22.23 -25.85 12.63
N TYR A 206 22.11 -24.61 13.10
CA TYR A 206 21.89 -23.44 12.26
C TYR A 206 23.11 -22.50 12.20
N VAL A 207 24.15 -22.74 12.99
CA VAL A 207 25.38 -21.93 13.01
C VAL A 207 26.62 -22.74 12.65
N PRO A 208 27.68 -22.13 12.10
CA PRO A 208 28.93 -22.82 11.87
C PRO A 208 29.46 -23.48 13.16
N PRO A 209 30.03 -24.71 13.07
CA PRO A 209 30.39 -25.46 11.86
C PRO A 209 29.32 -26.42 11.33
N LEU A 210 28.20 -26.64 12.03
CA LEU A 210 27.18 -27.64 11.64
C LEU A 210 26.10 -27.07 10.71
N ALA A 211 26.07 -25.76 10.50
CA ALA A 211 25.17 -25.13 9.55
C ALA A 211 25.28 -25.77 8.16
N PRO A 212 24.16 -26.21 7.55
CA PRO A 212 24.19 -26.90 6.27
C PRO A 212 24.61 -25.98 5.11
N HIS A 213 24.29 -24.68 5.22
CA HIS A 213 24.57 -23.68 4.20
C HIS A 213 25.16 -22.43 4.85
N ALA A 214 26.31 -21.99 4.36
CA ALA A 214 26.89 -20.71 4.72
C ALA A 214 26.13 -19.56 4.03
N LEU A 215 26.23 -18.35 4.61
CA LEU A 215 25.75 -17.15 3.94
C LEU A 215 26.52 -16.96 2.62
N PRO A 216 25.82 -16.71 1.49
CA PRO A 216 26.50 -16.40 0.22
C PRO A 216 27.34 -15.13 0.31
N SER A 217 28.34 -14.99 -0.58
CA SER A 217 29.12 -13.74 -0.67
C SER A 217 28.23 -12.54 -1.03
N ALA A 218 28.69 -11.33 -0.72
CA ALA A 218 27.91 -10.10 -0.92
C ALA A 218 27.43 -9.90 -2.38
N ASP A 219 28.20 -10.40 -3.36
CA ASP A 219 27.88 -10.33 -4.80
C ASP A 219 26.78 -11.34 -5.20
N MET A 220 26.63 -12.37 -4.38
CA MET A 220 25.65 -13.45 -4.49
C MET A 220 24.38 -13.19 -3.67
N ILE A 221 24.25 -12.00 -3.08
CA ILE A 221 23.04 -11.55 -2.37
C ILE A 221 22.31 -10.54 -3.25
N PRO A 222 21.02 -10.75 -3.56
CA PRO A 222 20.28 -9.84 -4.42
C PRO A 222 19.97 -8.54 -3.69
N LYS A 223 20.16 -7.40 -4.37
CA LYS A 223 19.96 -6.07 -3.83
C LYS A 223 18.78 -5.40 -4.51
N ARG A 224 17.83 -4.90 -3.73
CA ARG A 224 16.74 -4.08 -4.28
C ARG A 224 17.31 -2.77 -4.79
N LEU A 225 16.90 -2.35 -5.99
CA LEU A 225 17.28 -1.07 -6.56
C LEU A 225 16.16 -0.04 -6.39
N THR A 226 16.54 1.18 -6.03
CA THR A 226 15.68 2.35 -6.15
C THR A 226 15.68 2.90 -7.58
N LEU A 227 14.70 3.74 -7.92
CA LEU A 227 14.65 4.38 -9.25
C LEU A 227 15.90 5.22 -9.56
N SER A 228 16.48 5.86 -8.54
CA SER A 228 17.70 6.68 -8.67
C SER A 228 18.92 5.82 -8.96
N GLU A 229 19.09 4.71 -8.23
CA GLU A 229 20.16 3.75 -8.46
C GLU A 229 20.00 3.05 -9.81
N LEU A 230 18.79 2.69 -10.20
CA LEU A 230 18.55 2.10 -11.51
C LEU A 230 18.94 3.06 -12.65
N LYS A 231 18.63 4.35 -12.51
CA LYS A 231 19.02 5.38 -13.49
C LYS A 231 20.53 5.57 -13.58
N SER A 232 21.27 5.44 -12.48
CA SER A 232 22.73 5.56 -12.50
C SER A 232 23.44 4.37 -13.16
N ARG A 233 22.74 3.23 -13.31
CA ARG A 233 23.28 2.01 -13.96
C ARG A 233 23.17 2.02 -15.49
N PHE A 234 22.55 3.03 -16.11
CA PHE A 234 22.55 3.16 -17.57
C PHE A 234 23.99 3.28 -18.10
N PRO A 235 24.36 2.60 -19.21
CA PRO A 235 23.49 1.97 -20.21
C PRO A 235 23.22 0.46 -20.02
N LYS A 236 23.47 -0.14 -18.84
CA LYS A 236 23.17 -1.57 -18.62
C LYS A 236 21.66 -1.83 -18.81
N CYS A 237 21.31 -2.76 -19.69
CA CYS A 237 19.93 -3.16 -19.93
C CYS A 237 19.43 -4.15 -18.87
N ALA A 238 18.11 -4.17 -18.65
CA ALA A 238 17.48 -5.20 -17.84
C ALA A 238 17.57 -6.57 -18.53
N GLU A 239 17.90 -7.59 -17.74
CA GLU A 239 17.83 -8.99 -18.16
C GLU A 239 16.41 -9.38 -18.55
N LEU A 240 16.31 -10.46 -19.34
CA LEU A 240 15.04 -10.91 -19.93
C LEU A 240 14.27 -9.77 -20.62
N GLN A 241 14.97 -8.79 -21.19
CA GLN A 241 14.36 -7.63 -21.86
C GLN A 241 13.30 -6.89 -21.01
N GLY A 242 13.42 -6.95 -19.67
CA GLY A 242 12.47 -6.34 -18.73
C GLY A 242 11.23 -7.19 -18.41
N TYR A 243 11.13 -8.43 -18.89
CA TYR A 243 10.11 -9.38 -18.43
C TYR A 243 10.43 -9.89 -17.03
N CYS A 244 9.38 -10.15 -16.25
CA CYS A 244 9.52 -10.59 -14.88
C CYS A 244 10.06 -12.05 -14.80
N PRO A 245 11.23 -12.28 -14.18
CA PRO A 245 11.81 -13.62 -14.09
C PRO A 245 10.95 -14.57 -13.24
N VAL A 246 10.28 -14.04 -12.20
CA VAL A 246 9.51 -14.87 -11.27
C VAL A 246 8.20 -15.34 -11.89
N THR A 247 7.53 -14.50 -12.68
CA THR A 247 6.31 -14.93 -13.39
C THR A 247 6.66 -15.96 -14.46
N TYR A 248 7.76 -15.75 -15.18
CA TYR A 248 8.19 -16.65 -16.25
C TYR A 248 8.51 -18.05 -15.71
N GLU A 249 9.33 -18.14 -14.67
CA GLU A 249 9.68 -19.43 -14.04
C GLU A 249 8.49 -20.09 -13.33
N ASP A 250 7.73 -19.35 -12.50
CA ASP A 250 6.53 -19.89 -11.82
C ASP A 250 5.48 -20.37 -12.85
N GLY A 251 5.43 -19.73 -14.02
CA GLY A 251 4.58 -20.11 -15.15
C GLY A 251 5.07 -21.31 -15.96
N LYS A 252 6.18 -21.95 -15.55
CA LYS A 252 6.87 -23.03 -16.28
C LYS A 252 7.37 -22.57 -17.65
N GLN A 253 7.87 -21.34 -17.73
CA GLN A 253 8.48 -20.76 -18.93
C GLN A 253 7.55 -20.71 -20.14
N ARG A 254 6.23 -20.62 -19.89
CA ARG A 254 5.20 -20.52 -20.92
C ARG A 254 5.05 -19.09 -21.45
N TYR A 255 4.54 -18.98 -22.67
CA TYR A 255 4.36 -17.69 -23.35
C TYR A 255 3.41 -16.75 -22.60
N GLU A 256 2.34 -17.29 -22.00
CA GLU A 256 1.35 -16.53 -21.23
C GLU A 256 1.93 -15.94 -19.93
N ALA A 257 3.08 -16.46 -19.48
CA ALA A 257 3.74 -16.04 -18.25
C ALA A 257 4.81 -14.95 -18.47
N LEU A 258 5.07 -14.57 -19.72
CA LEU A 258 5.93 -13.44 -20.10
C LEU A 258 5.20 -12.12 -19.87
N VAL A 259 5.25 -11.66 -18.62
CA VAL A 259 4.63 -10.41 -18.18
C VAL A 259 5.72 -9.36 -17.98
N PRO A 260 5.58 -8.14 -18.53
CA PRO A 260 6.56 -7.07 -18.32
C PRO A 260 6.61 -6.69 -16.84
N GLY A 261 7.82 -6.44 -16.33
CA GLY A 261 8.03 -5.97 -14.97
C GLY A 261 7.73 -4.47 -14.80
N ASP A 262 7.52 -4.05 -13.55
CA ASP A 262 7.44 -2.63 -13.16
C ASP A 262 8.80 -2.17 -12.62
N ILE A 263 9.29 -1.05 -13.15
CA ILE A 263 10.55 -0.39 -12.82
C ILE A 263 10.68 -0.13 -11.31
N ASN A 264 9.57 0.05 -10.59
CA ASN A 264 9.55 0.23 -9.13
C ASN A 264 10.02 -1.01 -8.34
N TYR A 265 10.00 -2.19 -8.97
CA TYR A 265 10.38 -3.47 -8.39
C TYR A 265 11.62 -4.04 -9.06
N ALA A 266 12.60 -3.18 -9.34
CA ALA A 266 13.90 -3.58 -9.85
C ALA A 266 14.82 -4.12 -8.74
N LEU A 267 15.69 -5.05 -9.13
CA LEU A 267 16.74 -5.61 -8.28
C LEU A 267 18.01 -5.87 -9.09
N GLU A 268 19.14 -5.92 -8.40
CA GLU A 268 20.44 -6.31 -8.93
C GLU A 268 20.87 -7.66 -8.34
N TYR A 269 21.34 -8.56 -9.19
CA TYR A 269 21.89 -9.84 -8.78
C TYR A 269 22.98 -10.28 -9.75
N ARG A 270 24.20 -10.56 -9.26
CA ARG A 270 25.37 -10.91 -10.10
C ARG A 270 25.64 -9.87 -11.21
N ASP A 271 25.66 -8.59 -10.85
CA ASP A 271 25.85 -7.44 -11.75
C ASP A 271 24.82 -7.29 -12.88
N ARG A 272 23.71 -8.03 -12.79
CA ARG A 272 22.59 -8.03 -13.73
C ARG A 272 21.34 -7.44 -13.08
N ILE A 273 20.58 -6.70 -13.88
CA ILE A 273 19.37 -6.00 -13.43
C ILE A 273 18.16 -6.84 -13.82
N TYR A 274 17.28 -7.15 -12.86
CA TYR A 274 16.01 -7.81 -13.10
C TYR A 274 14.86 -6.91 -12.67
N ILE A 275 13.73 -6.97 -13.37
CA ILE A 275 12.55 -6.16 -13.09
C ILE A 275 11.39 -7.10 -12.79
N CYS A 276 10.79 -6.98 -11.61
CA CYS A 276 9.66 -7.81 -11.22
C CYS A 276 8.32 -7.11 -11.50
N GLU A 277 7.26 -7.88 -11.73
CA GLU A 277 5.91 -7.35 -12.00
C GLU A 277 5.26 -6.74 -10.74
N SER A 278 5.50 -7.32 -9.57
CA SER A 278 4.90 -6.88 -8.30
C SER A 278 5.85 -7.03 -7.12
N ARG A 279 5.51 -6.38 -6.01
CA ARG A 279 6.25 -6.47 -4.74
C ARG A 279 6.39 -7.92 -4.25
N GLU A 280 5.34 -8.73 -4.39
CA GLU A 280 5.37 -10.14 -3.97
C GLU A 280 6.38 -10.95 -4.78
N LYS A 281 6.42 -10.71 -6.10
CA LYS A 281 7.36 -11.37 -7.02
C LYS A 281 8.79 -10.92 -6.75
N LEU A 282 9.00 -9.63 -6.47
CA LEU A 282 10.30 -9.13 -6.01
C LEU A 282 10.77 -9.87 -4.74
N GLN A 283 9.90 -10.00 -3.73
CA GLN A 283 10.24 -10.71 -2.49
C GLN A 283 10.58 -12.19 -2.74
N LYS A 284 9.86 -12.87 -3.64
CA LYS A 284 10.20 -14.25 -4.04
C LYS A 284 11.60 -14.36 -4.66
N PHE A 285 11.95 -13.41 -5.54
CA PHE A 285 13.29 -13.37 -6.13
C PHE A 285 14.36 -13.14 -5.06
N LEU A 286 14.15 -12.16 -4.16
CA LEU A 286 15.09 -11.86 -3.08
C LEU A 286 15.34 -13.07 -2.18
N ARG A 287 14.30 -13.85 -1.89
CA ARG A 287 14.39 -15.08 -1.08
C ARG A 287 15.14 -16.21 -1.78
N SER A 288 14.93 -16.38 -3.08
CA SER A 288 15.45 -17.55 -3.81
C SER A 288 16.05 -17.15 -5.17
N PRO A 289 17.11 -16.31 -5.17
CA PRO A 289 17.65 -15.75 -6.40
C PRO A 289 18.21 -16.83 -7.34
N LEU A 290 18.79 -17.91 -6.77
CA LEU A 290 19.35 -19.04 -7.51
C LEU A 290 18.33 -19.75 -8.40
N LYS A 291 17.04 -19.72 -8.04
CA LYS A 291 15.96 -20.33 -8.81
C LYS A 291 15.60 -19.50 -10.05
N TYR A 292 15.71 -18.19 -9.96
CA TYR A 292 15.12 -17.27 -10.94
C TYR A 292 16.14 -16.56 -11.84
N TRP A 293 17.43 -16.53 -11.50
CA TRP A 293 18.40 -15.73 -12.27
C TRP A 293 18.78 -16.30 -13.64
N ASN A 294 18.93 -17.62 -13.78
CA ASN A 294 19.50 -18.24 -14.98
C ASN A 294 18.45 -18.66 -16.01
N GLN A 295 17.63 -17.72 -16.45
CA GLN A 295 16.57 -17.97 -17.42
C GLN A 295 16.98 -17.48 -18.82
N LYS A 296 16.50 -18.16 -19.85
CA LYS A 296 16.65 -17.74 -21.25
C LYS A 296 15.27 -17.49 -21.84
N LEU A 297 15.11 -16.36 -22.52
CA LEU A 297 13.87 -16.05 -23.21
C LEU A 297 13.66 -16.95 -24.44
N PRO A 298 12.40 -17.27 -24.78
CA PRO A 298 12.10 -17.98 -26.01
C PRO A 298 12.25 -17.05 -27.22
N ASN A 299 12.46 -17.62 -28.40
CA ASN A 299 12.62 -16.83 -29.65
C ASN A 299 11.38 -16.01 -30.01
N LYS A 300 10.19 -16.44 -29.56
CA LYS A 300 8.92 -15.76 -29.80
C LYS A 300 8.48 -15.03 -28.53
N LEU A 301 8.51 -13.70 -28.59
CA LEU A 301 8.11 -12.82 -27.50
C LEU A 301 6.72 -12.22 -27.74
N PRO A 302 5.98 -11.91 -26.67
CA PRO A 302 4.72 -11.20 -26.81
C PRO A 302 4.94 -9.81 -27.39
N PRO A 303 4.07 -9.36 -28.30
CA PRO A 303 4.18 -8.01 -28.86
C PRO A 303 4.07 -6.99 -27.74
N LEU A 304 4.91 -5.96 -27.81
CA LEU A 304 4.84 -4.83 -26.88
C LEU A 304 3.47 -4.17 -27.04
N LYS A 305 2.73 -4.04 -25.93
CA LYS A 305 1.43 -3.36 -25.90
C LYS A 305 1.66 -1.86 -25.88
N GLU A 306 2.18 -1.32 -26.97
CA GLU A 306 2.32 0.13 -27.11
C GLU A 306 0.96 0.72 -27.52
N PRO A 307 0.52 1.80 -26.87
CA PRO A 307 -0.72 2.47 -27.27
C PRO A 307 -0.54 3.09 -28.65
N ILE A 308 -1.10 2.44 -29.67
CA ILE A 308 -1.12 2.96 -31.03
C ILE A 308 -2.22 4.03 -31.11
N HIS A 309 -1.87 5.23 -31.58
CA HIS A 309 -2.86 6.27 -31.80
C HIS A 309 -3.85 5.86 -32.90
N LEU A 310 -5.15 6.10 -32.70
CA LEU A 310 -6.18 5.76 -33.70
C LEU A 310 -5.88 6.39 -35.08
N THR A 311 -5.31 7.59 -35.09
CA THR A 311 -4.94 8.34 -36.30
C THR A 311 -3.72 7.79 -37.03
N SER A 312 -2.89 6.97 -36.37
CA SER A 312 -1.75 6.32 -37.03
C SER A 312 -2.13 4.98 -37.68
N LEU A 313 -3.39 4.54 -37.56
CA LEU A 313 -3.86 3.34 -38.24
C LEU A 313 -4.10 3.59 -39.73
N PRO A 314 -3.87 2.58 -40.61
CA PRO A 314 -4.34 2.62 -41.99
C PRO A 314 -5.85 2.86 -42.08
N LEU A 315 -6.31 3.41 -43.20
CA LEU A 315 -7.72 3.78 -43.40
C LEU A 315 -8.73 2.67 -43.00
N PRO A 316 -8.54 1.39 -43.38
CA PRO A 316 -9.45 0.32 -42.93
C PRO A 316 -9.53 0.20 -41.41
N GLY A 317 -8.38 0.19 -40.72
CA GLY A 317 -8.32 0.08 -39.25
C GLY A 317 -8.87 1.31 -38.54
N TYR A 318 -8.65 2.51 -39.09
CA TYR A 318 -9.25 3.75 -38.59
C TYR A 318 -10.79 3.71 -38.66
N LEU A 319 -11.35 3.27 -39.79
CA LEU A 319 -12.80 3.19 -39.96
C LEU A 319 -13.42 2.10 -39.07
N GLU A 320 -12.77 0.95 -38.96
CA GLU A 320 -13.20 -0.16 -38.13
C GLU A 320 -13.23 0.23 -36.65
N GLN A 321 -12.13 0.77 -36.12
CA GLN A 321 -12.03 1.12 -34.70
C GLN A 321 -12.77 2.43 -34.36
N GLY A 322 -12.83 3.37 -35.31
CA GLY A 322 -13.37 4.71 -35.07
C GLY A 322 -14.87 4.86 -35.30
N ILE A 323 -15.44 4.16 -36.29
CA ILE A 323 -16.81 4.43 -36.78
C ILE A 323 -17.69 3.17 -36.77
N ALA A 324 -17.13 1.96 -36.87
CA ALA A 324 -17.92 0.75 -37.07
C ALA A 324 -18.98 0.52 -36.00
N THR A 325 -18.65 0.68 -34.72
CA THR A 325 -19.62 0.47 -33.62
C THR A 325 -20.80 1.43 -33.70
N SER A 326 -20.57 2.70 -34.06
CA SER A 326 -21.62 3.70 -34.25
C SER A 326 -22.48 3.41 -35.48
N LEU A 327 -21.88 2.96 -36.59
CA LEU A 327 -22.60 2.57 -37.80
C LEU A 327 -23.44 1.32 -37.59
N ILE A 328 -22.90 0.28 -36.95
CA ILE A 328 -23.62 -0.95 -36.65
C ILE A 328 -24.88 -0.64 -35.82
N LYS A 329 -24.75 0.20 -34.78
CA LYS A 329 -25.91 0.63 -33.98
C LYS A 329 -26.96 1.37 -34.81
N ALA A 330 -26.53 2.29 -35.67
CA ALA A 330 -27.43 3.07 -36.54
C ALA A 330 -28.12 2.21 -37.60
N MET A 331 -27.41 1.24 -38.19
CA MET A 331 -27.98 0.33 -39.18
C MET A 331 -28.94 -0.67 -38.54
N ASN A 332 -28.61 -1.20 -37.37
CA ASN A 332 -29.49 -2.11 -36.63
C ASN A 332 -30.79 -1.40 -36.23
N SER A 333 -30.72 -0.18 -35.70
CA SER A 333 -31.93 0.60 -35.37
C SER A 333 -32.77 0.93 -36.60
N ALA A 334 -32.13 1.30 -37.72
CA ALA A 334 -32.82 1.52 -38.99
C ALA A 334 -33.50 0.23 -39.51
N GLY A 335 -32.83 -0.93 -39.37
CA GLY A 335 -33.34 -2.24 -39.79
C GLY A 335 -34.55 -2.71 -38.99
N CYS A 336 -34.60 -2.43 -37.68
CA CYS A 336 -35.74 -2.73 -36.82
C CYS A 336 -36.94 -1.82 -37.11
N LEU A 337 -36.71 -0.51 -37.24
CA LEU A 337 -37.79 0.47 -37.40
C LEU A 337 -38.31 0.58 -38.84
N LYS A 338 -37.46 0.28 -39.83
CA LYS A 338 -37.75 0.39 -41.28
C LYS A 338 -38.43 1.73 -41.64
N PRO A 339 -37.80 2.88 -41.31
CA PRO A 339 -38.43 4.18 -41.44
C PRO A 339 -38.72 4.52 -42.90
N LYS A 340 -39.97 4.88 -43.17
CA LYS A 340 -40.43 5.33 -44.48
C LYS A 340 -41.00 6.73 -44.33
N PHE A 341 -40.27 7.71 -44.84
CA PHE A 341 -40.71 9.10 -44.81
C PHE A 341 -41.67 9.38 -45.99
N PRO A 342 -42.74 10.17 -45.78
CA PRO A 342 -43.66 10.58 -46.84
C PRO A 342 -42.94 11.13 -48.08
N PHE A 343 -43.36 10.70 -49.27
CA PHE A 343 -42.83 11.17 -50.57
C PHE A 343 -41.33 10.95 -50.87
N LEU A 344 -40.56 10.33 -49.97
CA LEU A 344 -39.16 9.97 -50.21
C LEU A 344 -39.00 8.49 -50.56
N SER A 345 -37.92 8.10 -51.23
CA SER A 345 -37.62 6.68 -51.44
C SER A 345 -37.23 5.98 -50.14
N ILE A 346 -37.36 4.65 -50.10
CA ILE A 346 -36.98 3.83 -48.93
C ILE A 346 -35.49 4.04 -48.61
N LYS A 347 -34.64 4.01 -49.65
CA LYS A 347 -33.20 4.26 -49.54
C LYS A 347 -32.90 5.64 -48.94
N ARG A 348 -33.56 6.70 -49.41
CA ARG A 348 -33.37 8.06 -48.87
C ARG A 348 -33.84 8.19 -47.41
N SER A 349 -34.97 7.58 -47.07
CA SER A 349 -35.51 7.60 -45.69
C SER A 349 -34.56 6.92 -44.71
N ALA A 350 -34.02 5.76 -45.08
CA ALA A 350 -33.05 5.02 -44.26
C ALA A 350 -31.73 5.79 -44.08
N LEU A 351 -31.20 6.41 -45.15
CA LEU A 351 -29.98 7.22 -45.07
C LEU A 351 -30.12 8.44 -44.16
N LEU A 352 -31.26 9.14 -44.22
CA LEU A 352 -31.55 10.27 -43.35
C LEU A 352 -31.65 9.85 -41.88
N TYR A 353 -32.33 8.73 -41.62
CA TYR A 353 -32.41 8.16 -40.28
C TYR A 353 -31.03 7.81 -39.73
N ILE A 354 -30.17 7.12 -40.51
CA ILE A 354 -28.80 6.80 -40.12
C ILE A 354 -28.00 8.08 -39.85
N ALA A 355 -28.12 9.10 -40.70
CA ALA A 355 -27.43 10.37 -40.51
C ALA A 355 -27.86 11.09 -39.22
N PHE A 356 -29.16 11.12 -38.91
CA PHE A 356 -29.67 11.68 -37.66
C PHE A 356 -29.21 10.87 -36.44
N HIS A 357 -29.25 9.55 -36.52
CA HIS A 357 -28.78 8.65 -35.47
C HIS A 357 -27.29 8.88 -35.18
N LEU A 358 -26.45 8.94 -36.21
CA LEU A 358 -25.01 9.22 -36.05
C LEU A 358 -24.75 10.57 -35.39
N LYS A 359 -25.51 11.62 -35.75
CA LYS A 359 -25.35 12.95 -35.15
C LYS A 359 -25.93 13.05 -33.72
N ALA A 360 -27.04 12.37 -33.43
CA ALA A 360 -27.69 12.39 -32.13
C ALA A 360 -26.86 11.65 -31.06
N PHE A 361 -26.21 10.55 -31.45
CA PHE A 361 -25.46 9.68 -30.53
C PHE A 361 -23.93 9.81 -30.63
N ASN A 362 -23.41 10.85 -31.29
CA ASN A 362 -21.96 11.10 -31.35
C ASN A 362 -21.42 11.60 -29.99
N PRO A 363 -20.59 10.83 -29.25
CA PRO A 363 -20.08 11.22 -27.94
C PRO A 363 -19.15 12.44 -27.97
N LYS A 364 -18.48 12.69 -29.10
CA LYS A 364 -17.61 13.85 -29.31
C LYS A 364 -18.36 15.12 -29.75
N GLY A 365 -19.67 15.00 -30.04
CA GLY A 365 -20.50 16.14 -30.40
C GLY A 365 -20.93 16.97 -29.18
N SER A 366 -21.12 18.28 -29.37
CA SER A 366 -21.62 19.14 -28.30
C SER A 366 -23.00 18.71 -27.81
N GLU A 367 -23.30 18.94 -26.53
CA GLU A 367 -24.59 18.55 -25.94
C GLU A 367 -25.78 19.20 -26.66
N TYR A 368 -25.65 20.47 -27.04
CA TYR A 368 -26.62 21.18 -27.85
C TYR A 368 -26.90 20.47 -29.19
N THR A 369 -25.84 20.07 -29.91
CA THR A 369 -25.96 19.37 -31.20
C THR A 369 -26.64 18.02 -31.05
N ARG A 370 -26.27 17.24 -30.02
CA ARG A 370 -26.90 15.95 -29.73
C ARG A 370 -28.39 16.11 -29.43
N LYS A 371 -28.77 17.05 -28.56
CA LYS A 371 -30.18 17.35 -28.25
C LYS A 371 -30.97 17.81 -29.48
N LYS A 372 -30.39 18.68 -30.30
CA LYS A 372 -30.99 19.15 -31.56
C LYS A 372 -31.28 17.99 -32.51
N TYR A 373 -30.30 17.12 -32.75
CA TYR A 373 -30.48 16.00 -33.67
C TYR A 373 -31.32 14.86 -33.11
N LYS A 374 -31.35 14.68 -31.78
CA LYS A 374 -32.29 13.77 -31.13
C LYS A 374 -33.75 14.21 -31.35
N ARG A 375 -34.06 15.50 -31.16
CA ARG A 375 -35.38 16.07 -31.46
C ARG A 375 -35.75 15.95 -32.93
N LYS A 376 -34.81 16.25 -33.84
CA LYS A 376 -35.03 16.07 -35.29
C LYS A 376 -35.31 14.61 -35.66
N MET A 377 -34.62 13.68 -35.00
CA MET A 377 -34.81 12.24 -35.20
C MET A 377 -36.19 11.77 -34.70
N GLU A 378 -36.64 12.25 -33.54
CA GLU A 378 -37.99 11.98 -32.99
C GLU A 378 -39.08 12.52 -33.93
N GLN A 379 -38.97 13.79 -34.36
CA GLN A 379 -39.88 14.40 -35.33
C GLN A 379 -39.90 13.65 -36.68
N PHE A 380 -38.73 13.19 -37.14
CA PHE A 380 -38.63 12.40 -38.35
C PHE A 380 -39.38 11.06 -38.23
N LEU A 381 -39.30 10.40 -37.07
CA LEU A 381 -40.04 9.17 -36.80
C LEU A 381 -41.54 9.40 -36.71
N GLU A 382 -41.99 10.44 -36.01
CA GLU A 382 -43.41 10.83 -35.94
C GLU A 382 -44.01 11.06 -37.34
N ARG A 383 -43.25 11.73 -38.22
CA ARG A 383 -43.64 11.95 -39.63
C ARG A 383 -43.69 10.66 -40.44
N CYS A 384 -42.83 9.68 -40.14
CA CYS A 384 -42.86 8.36 -40.78
C CYS A 384 -44.11 7.55 -40.35
N GLU A 385 -44.53 7.67 -39.08
CA GLU A 385 -45.72 7.00 -38.55
C GLU A 385 -47.03 7.48 -39.19
N LEU A 386 -47.06 8.69 -39.78
CA LEU A 386 -48.21 9.21 -40.51
C LEU A 386 -48.66 8.27 -41.64
N ILE A 387 -47.73 7.59 -42.32
CA ILE A 387 -48.07 6.65 -43.40
C ILE A 387 -48.85 5.46 -42.83
N THR A 388 -48.35 4.88 -41.74
CA THR A 388 -48.98 3.74 -41.08
C THR A 388 -50.34 4.14 -40.49
N TYR A 389 -50.41 5.30 -39.84
CA TYR A 389 -51.66 5.83 -39.26
C TYR A 389 -52.72 6.10 -40.33
N LEU A 390 -52.37 6.82 -41.41
CA LEU A 390 -53.30 7.14 -42.49
C LEU A 390 -53.70 5.88 -43.26
N GLY A 391 -52.77 4.95 -43.49
CA GLY A 391 -53.08 3.66 -44.10
C GLY A 391 -54.10 2.83 -43.31
N ALA A 392 -54.07 2.91 -41.97
CA ALA A 392 -55.02 2.20 -41.11
C ALA A 392 -56.38 2.92 -40.98
N LYS A 393 -56.39 4.26 -41.00
CA LYS A 393 -57.59 5.07 -40.73
C LYS A 393 -58.33 5.53 -41.99
N MET A 394 -57.68 5.58 -43.15
CA MET A 394 -58.32 5.86 -44.44
C MET A 394 -59.08 4.63 -44.94
N THR A 395 -60.40 4.65 -44.74
CA THR A 395 -61.30 3.64 -45.33
C THR A 395 -61.67 4.01 -46.77
N ARG A 396 -61.92 3.00 -47.62
CA ARG A 396 -62.39 3.22 -49.01
C ARG A 396 -63.72 3.99 -49.10
N LYS A 397 -64.55 3.92 -48.04
CA LYS A 397 -65.79 4.69 -47.93
C LYS A 397 -65.51 6.01 -47.22
N TYR A 398 -66.00 7.10 -47.81
CA TYR A 398 -65.94 8.43 -47.23
C TYR A 398 -66.69 8.48 -45.89
N LYS A 399 -66.10 9.12 -44.90
CA LYS A 399 -66.72 9.42 -43.60
C LYS A 399 -66.79 10.94 -43.44
N GLU A 400 -67.93 11.46 -43.00
CA GLU A 400 -68.08 12.87 -42.66
C GLU A 400 -67.15 13.26 -41.51
N PRO A 401 -66.68 14.52 -41.43
CA PRO A 401 -65.70 14.97 -40.44
C PRO A 401 -66.05 14.61 -38.99
N GLN A 402 -67.34 14.66 -38.64
CA GLN A 402 -67.86 14.31 -37.32
C GLN A 402 -67.66 12.84 -36.90
N PHE A 403 -67.44 11.93 -37.85
CA PHE A 403 -67.22 10.50 -37.61
C PHE A 403 -65.76 10.07 -37.82
N ARG A 404 -64.84 11.02 -38.02
CA ARG A 404 -63.40 10.77 -38.13
C ARG A 404 -62.75 10.80 -36.75
N ALA A 405 -61.56 10.23 -36.63
CA ALA A 405 -60.76 10.42 -35.43
C ALA A 405 -60.39 11.91 -35.27
N ILE A 406 -60.40 12.41 -34.03
CA ILE A 406 -60.24 13.83 -33.71
C ILE A 406 -58.95 14.43 -34.31
N ASP A 407 -57.90 13.63 -34.40
CA ASP A 407 -56.58 14.03 -34.89
C ASP A 407 -56.36 13.76 -36.39
N PHE A 408 -57.35 13.16 -37.08
CA PHE A 408 -57.19 12.67 -38.45
C PHE A 408 -56.96 13.79 -39.47
N ASP A 409 -57.80 14.83 -39.45
CA ASP A 409 -57.72 15.91 -40.45
C ASP A 409 -56.42 16.73 -40.28
N HIS A 410 -55.99 16.94 -39.03
CA HIS A 410 -54.70 17.58 -38.72
C HIS A 410 -53.51 16.75 -39.23
N LYS A 411 -53.49 15.43 -38.96
CA LYS A 411 -52.43 14.52 -39.43
C LYS A 411 -52.41 14.37 -40.94
N LEU A 412 -53.57 14.41 -41.59
CA LEU A 412 -53.67 14.39 -43.05
C LEU A 412 -53.12 15.67 -43.69
N GLN A 413 -53.46 16.84 -43.16
CA GLN A 413 -52.88 18.11 -43.61
C GLN A 413 -51.37 18.15 -43.38
N THR A 414 -50.91 17.65 -42.22
CA THR A 414 -49.48 17.49 -41.92
C THR A 414 -48.80 16.54 -42.90
N PHE A 415 -49.43 15.43 -43.28
CA PHE A 415 -48.88 14.53 -44.28
C PHE A 415 -48.75 15.22 -45.65
N LEU A 416 -49.79 15.91 -46.12
CA LEU A 416 -49.78 16.58 -47.43
C LEU A 416 -48.78 17.74 -47.52
N SER A 417 -48.55 18.46 -46.41
CA SER A 417 -47.54 19.54 -46.36
C SER A 417 -46.10 19.03 -46.50
N LEU A 418 -45.86 17.73 -46.30
CA LEU A 418 -44.54 17.11 -46.48
C LEU A 418 -44.12 16.92 -47.95
N ARG A 419 -44.99 17.20 -48.92
CA ARG A 419 -44.72 16.95 -50.34
C ARG A 419 -43.61 17.83 -50.93
N ASN A 420 -43.46 19.05 -50.42
CA ASN A 420 -42.51 20.06 -50.94
C ASN A 420 -41.50 20.54 -49.89
N THR A 421 -41.40 19.86 -48.73
CA THR A 421 -40.49 20.27 -47.64
C THR A 421 -39.24 19.41 -47.60
N ASP A 422 -38.10 20.05 -47.33
CA ASP A 422 -36.83 19.34 -47.14
C ASP A 422 -36.82 18.68 -45.75
N PRO A 423 -36.72 17.34 -45.66
CA PRO A 423 -36.72 16.60 -44.39
C PRO A 423 -35.55 16.95 -43.46
N VAL A 424 -34.50 17.62 -43.95
CA VAL A 424 -33.34 18.03 -43.15
C VAL A 424 -33.55 19.39 -42.47
N ASN A 425 -34.28 20.29 -43.11
CA ASN A 425 -34.38 21.70 -42.73
C ASN A 425 -35.80 22.16 -42.34
N GLY A 426 -36.84 21.42 -42.73
CA GLY A 426 -38.25 21.73 -42.45
C GLY A 426 -38.95 20.82 -41.46
#